data_AF-T1IH48-F1
#
_entry.id   AF-T1IH48-F1
#
_cell.length_a   1.000
_cell.length_b   1.000
_cell.length_c   1.000
_cell.angle_alpha   90.00
_cell.angle_beta   90.00
_cell.angle_gamma   90.00
#
_symmetry.space_group_name_H-M   'P 1'
#
loop_
_entity.id
_entity.type
_entity.pdbx_description
1 polymer ?
#
loop_
_entity_poly.entity_id
_entity_poly.type
_entity_poly.pdbx_seq_one_letter_code
_entity_poly.pdbx_strand_id
1 'polypeptide(L)'
;MPGEKTVEHCGAKIVPVLTTGHEKARVTVCLAAMADGKKLKPMIVFKGKRMPKELVGVKDVIIVMSKNGWMLPEMTTEWLRKVWSKDLFCNRRLLV
;
A
#
# COMPACT_ATOMS: atom_id res chain seq x y z
N MET A 1 -18.47 9.78 -0.83
CA MET A 1 -17.34 10.61 -1.27
C MET A 1 -17.83 12.05 -1.37
N PRO A 2 -17.02 13.05 -1.03
CA PRO A 2 -17.33 14.45 -1.34
C PRO A 2 -17.58 14.61 -2.84
N GLY A 3 -18.49 15.53 -3.21
CA GLY A 3 -18.73 15.85 -4.61
C GLY A 3 -17.51 16.52 -5.26
N GLU A 4 -17.40 16.41 -6.59
CA GLU A 4 -16.28 16.99 -7.34
C GLU A 4 -16.23 18.52 -7.33
N LYS A 5 -17.34 19.16 -6.96
CA LYS A 5 -17.49 20.62 -6.99
C LYS A 5 -17.96 21.12 -5.63
N THR A 6 -17.39 22.24 -5.20
CA THR A 6 -17.85 23.04 -4.08
C THR A 6 -18.29 24.39 -4.63
N VAL A 7 -19.53 24.80 -4.36
CA VAL A 7 -20.08 26.07 -4.80
C VAL A 7 -20.28 26.95 -3.58
N GLU A 8 -19.89 28.21 -3.70
CA GLU A 8 -20.14 29.25 -2.70
C GLU A 8 -20.61 30.55 -3.36
N HIS A 9 -21.12 31.47 -2.54
CA HIS A 9 -21.56 32.79 -2.97
C HIS A 9 -20.44 33.62 -3.59
N CYS A 10 -20.77 34.41 -4.61
CA CYS A 10 -19.82 35.32 -5.26
C CYS A 10 -19.29 36.35 -4.25
N GLY A 11 -17.96 36.53 -4.18
CA GLY A 11 -17.30 37.39 -3.19
C GLY A 11 -16.94 36.70 -1.88
N ALA A 12 -17.20 35.39 -1.74
CA ALA A 12 -16.75 34.63 -0.57
C ALA A 12 -15.22 34.63 -0.43
N LYS A 13 -14.73 34.96 0.76
CA LYS A 13 -13.30 34.93 1.09
C LYS A 13 -12.74 33.51 1.20
N ILE A 14 -13.58 32.55 1.55
CA ILE A 14 -13.23 31.15 1.82
C ILE A 14 -14.30 30.26 1.18
N VAL A 15 -13.86 29.20 0.49
CA VAL A 15 -14.74 28.16 -0.06
C VAL A 15 -14.39 26.85 0.65
N PRO A 16 -15.23 26.35 1.59
CA PRO A 16 -14.90 25.18 2.39
C PRO A 16 -15.05 23.89 1.59
N VAL A 17 -13.94 23.17 1.38
CA VAL A 17 -13.95 21.88 0.68
C VAL A 17 -14.36 20.76 1.64
N LEU A 18 -15.38 19.99 1.26
CA LEU A 18 -15.75 18.78 1.97
C LEU A 18 -14.67 17.72 1.80
N THR A 19 -14.16 17.20 2.90
CA THR A 19 -13.18 16.12 2.90
C THR A 19 -13.81 14.82 3.42
N THR A 20 -13.13 13.70 3.22
CA THR A 20 -13.57 12.40 3.76
C THR A 20 -13.29 12.24 5.26
N GLY A 21 -12.60 13.20 5.89
CA GLY A 21 -12.15 13.10 7.29
C GLY A 21 -11.02 12.11 7.53
N HIS A 22 -10.37 11.61 6.46
CA HIS A 22 -9.32 10.59 6.52
C HIS A 22 -7.95 11.09 6.08
N GLU A 23 -7.68 12.39 6.16
CA GLU A 23 -6.43 13.01 5.67
C GLU A 23 -5.19 12.46 6.41
N LYS A 24 -5.38 11.98 7.64
CA LYS A 24 -4.33 11.36 8.46
C LYS A 24 -4.24 9.84 8.30
N ALA A 25 -5.22 9.21 7.67
CA ALA A 25 -5.20 7.78 7.36
C ALA A 25 -4.31 7.57 6.13
N ARG A 26 -3.13 7.01 6.36
CA ARG A 26 -2.13 6.75 5.32
C ARG A 26 -1.84 5.27 5.27
N VAL A 27 -1.72 4.76 4.05
CA VAL A 27 -1.29 3.39 3.75
C VAL A 27 -0.18 3.49 2.72
N THR A 28 0.90 2.74 2.94
CA THR A 28 2.01 2.66 2.00
C THR A 28 1.91 1.33 1.27
N VAL A 29 2.01 1.34 -0.07
CA VAL A 29 1.93 0.12 -0.88
C VAL A 29 3.20 -0.02 -1.71
N CYS A 30 3.87 -1.15 -1.58
CA CYS A 30 5.02 -1.53 -2.39
C CYS A 30 4.56 -2.40 -3.54
N LEU A 31 4.73 -1.89 -4.76
CA LEU A 31 4.39 -2.55 -6.00
C LEU A 31 5.67 -2.82 -6.79
N ALA A 32 5.71 -3.96 -7.46
CA ALA A 32 6.80 -4.32 -8.35
C ALA A 32 6.29 -5.19 -9.50
N ALA A 33 7.01 -5.14 -10.61
CA ALA A 33 6.78 -5.97 -11.77
C ALA A 33 8.13 -6.45 -12.32
N MET A 34 8.12 -7.62 -12.95
CA MET A 34 9.25 -8.17 -13.69
C MET A 34 9.29 -7.64 -15.12
N ALA A 35 10.43 -7.80 -15.79
CA ALA A 35 10.63 -7.35 -17.17
C ALA A 35 9.71 -8.06 -18.19
N ASP A 36 9.22 -9.26 -17.85
CA ASP A 36 8.24 -10.02 -18.63
C ASP A 36 6.78 -9.53 -18.44
N GLY A 37 6.58 -8.46 -17.66
CA GLY A 37 5.26 -7.91 -17.35
C GLY A 37 4.53 -8.62 -16.21
N LYS A 38 5.12 -9.66 -15.59
CA LYS A 38 4.55 -10.31 -14.42
C LYS A 38 4.51 -9.35 -13.23
N LYS A 39 3.31 -9.09 -12.72
CA LYS A 39 3.11 -8.28 -11.49
C LYS A 39 3.38 -9.14 -10.27
N LEU A 40 4.20 -8.62 -9.35
CA LEU A 40 4.48 -9.30 -8.09
C LEU A 40 3.38 -9.01 -7.08
N LYS A 41 3.28 -9.88 -6.06
CA LYS A 41 2.31 -9.70 -4.99
C LYS A 41 2.53 -8.36 -4.28
N PRO A 42 1.52 -7.48 -4.19
CA PRO A 42 1.67 -6.21 -3.50
C PRO A 42 1.93 -6.42 -2.01
N MET A 43 2.79 -5.58 -1.43
CA MET A 43 2.98 -5.49 0.01
C MET A 43 2.39 -4.18 0.52
N ILE A 44 1.48 -4.27 1.49
CA ILE A 44 0.83 -3.12 2.11
C ILE A 44 1.37 -2.93 3.53
N VAL A 45 1.87 -1.73 3.80
CA VAL A 45 2.37 -1.31 5.09
C VAL A 45 1.37 -0.35 5.74
N PHE A 46 0.75 -0.80 6.82
CA PHE A 46 -0.11 0.05 7.64
C PHE A 46 0.68 0.68 8.78
N LYS A 47 0.28 1.90 9.14
CA LYS A 47 0.77 2.55 10.35
C LYS A 47 0.13 1.92 11.59
N GLY A 48 0.95 1.36 12.48
CA GLY A 48 0.48 0.79 13.74
C GLY A 48 1.45 -0.25 14.31
N LYS A 49 1.09 -0.80 15.48
CA LYS A 49 1.80 -1.94 16.10
C LYS A 49 1.03 -3.25 15.97
N ARG A 50 -0.30 -3.18 15.94
CA ARG A 50 -1.18 -4.35 15.95
C ARG A 50 -1.91 -4.44 14.62
N MET A 51 -2.03 -5.66 14.11
CA MET A 51 -2.79 -5.95 12.92
C MET A 51 -4.29 -5.92 13.26
N PRO A 52 -5.11 -5.12 12.55
CA PRO A 52 -6.56 -5.20 12.63
C PRO A 52 -7.04 -6.62 12.27
N LYS A 53 -8.08 -7.10 12.96
CA LYS A 53 -8.58 -8.48 12.79
C LYS A 53 -9.16 -8.70 11.39
N GLU A 54 -9.71 -7.65 10.80
CA GLU A 54 -10.32 -7.61 9.48
C GLU A 54 -9.30 -7.86 8.36
N LEU A 55 -8.03 -7.54 8.62
CA LEU A 55 -6.94 -7.76 7.67
C LEU A 55 -6.33 -9.16 7.76
N VAL A 56 -6.67 -9.92 8.80
CA VAL A 56 -6.16 -11.28 8.98
C VAL A 56 -6.85 -12.20 7.97
N GLY A 57 -6.06 -12.81 7.10
CA GLY A 57 -6.56 -13.77 6.11
C GLY A 57 -6.88 -13.18 4.73
N VAL A 58 -6.61 -11.89 4.50
CA VAL A 58 -6.65 -11.31 3.15
C VAL A 58 -5.66 -12.05 2.26
N LYS A 59 -6.17 -12.65 1.18
CA LYS A 59 -5.37 -13.36 0.18
C LYS A 59 -4.80 -12.36 -0.82
N ASP A 60 -3.74 -12.79 -1.51
CA ASP A 60 -3.14 -12.03 -2.61
C ASP A 60 -2.47 -10.70 -2.30
N VAL A 61 -2.29 -10.41 -1.02
CA VAL A 61 -1.56 -9.26 -0.52
C VAL A 61 -0.70 -9.68 0.67
N ILE A 62 0.48 -9.07 0.81
CA ILE A 62 1.28 -9.20 2.02
C ILE A 62 1.03 -7.96 2.88
N ILE A 63 0.45 -8.16 4.07
CA ILE A 63 0.15 -7.05 4.97
C ILE A 63 1.18 -7.04 6.10
N VAL A 64 1.77 -5.86 6.35
CA VAL A 64 2.75 -5.65 7.42
C VAL A 64 2.47 -4.36 8.18
N MET A 65 2.80 -4.35 9.47
CA MET A 65 2.61 -3.21 10.36
C MET A 65 3.94 -2.48 10.56
N SER A 66 3.93 -1.15 10.48
CA SER A 66 5.07 -0.29 10.80
C SER A 66 4.65 0.82 11.76
N LYS A 67 5.47 1.14 12.77
CA LYS A 67 5.11 2.16 13.79
C LYS A 67 4.79 3.52 13.18
N ASN A 68 5.51 3.92 12.12
CA ASN A 68 5.33 5.21 11.44
C ASN A 68 4.61 5.07 10.08
N GLY A 69 4.37 3.86 9.59
CA GLY A 69 3.75 3.59 8.29
C GLY A 69 4.71 3.66 7.10
N TRP A 70 6.01 3.78 7.36
CA TRP A 70 7.05 3.79 6.32
C TRP A 70 7.68 2.42 6.16
N MET A 71 8.26 2.19 4.98
CA MET A 71 9.15 1.06 4.71
C MET A 71 10.50 1.32 5.36
N LEU A 72 10.73 0.64 6.49
CA LEU A 72 12.03 0.61 7.16
C LEU A 72 12.89 -0.54 6.59
N PRO A 73 14.22 -0.54 6.79
CA PRO A 73 15.12 -1.55 6.25
C PRO A 73 14.68 -3.00 6.54
N GLU A 74 14.13 -3.26 7.73
CA GLU A 74 13.65 -4.59 8.12
C GLU A 74 12.45 -5.03 7.24
N MET A 75 11.59 -4.08 6.87
CA MET A 75 10.44 -4.33 5.99
C MET A 75 10.89 -4.57 4.56
N THR A 76 11.95 -3.89 4.11
CA THR A 76 12.56 -4.14 2.80
C THR A 76 13.16 -5.54 2.72
N THR A 77 13.85 -6.00 3.76
CA THR A 77 14.34 -7.38 3.84
C THR A 77 13.19 -8.39 3.81
N GLU A 78 12.11 -8.10 4.53
CA GLU A 78 10.92 -8.97 4.53
C GLU A 78 10.20 -8.96 3.18
N TRP A 79 10.18 -7.83 2.48
CA TRP A 79 9.68 -7.72 1.10
C TRP A 79 10.51 -8.58 0.16
N LEU A 80 11.84 -8.49 0.22
CA LEU A 80 12.73 -9.33 -0.59
C LEU A 80 12.44 -10.81 -0.34
N ARG A 81 12.28 -11.22 0.92
CA ARG A 81 12.01 -12.62 1.26
C ARG A 81 10.63 -13.11 0.81
N LYS A 82 9.58 -12.32 1.02
CA LYS A 82 8.18 -12.75 0.79
C LYS A 82 7.69 -12.51 -0.63
N VAL A 83 8.16 -11.47 -1.29
CA VAL A 83 7.78 -11.08 -2.65
C VAL A 83 8.84 -11.56 -3.63
N TRP A 84 10.05 -11.00 -3.53
CA TRP A 84 11.09 -11.17 -4.56
C TRP A 84 11.62 -12.61 -4.65
N SER A 85 12.03 -13.21 -3.53
CA SER A 85 12.60 -14.56 -3.50
C SER A 85 11.60 -15.63 -3.91
N LYS A 86 10.32 -15.48 -3.56
CA LYS A 86 9.31 -16.46 -3.99
C LYS A 86 9.21 -16.54 -5.50
N ASP A 87 9.23 -15.40 -6.18
CA ASP A 87 9.05 -15.36 -7.63
C ASP A 87 10.33 -15.70 -8.42
N LEU A 88 11.52 -15.42 -7.87
CA LEU A 88 12.79 -15.75 -8.52
C LEU A 88 13.12 -17.24 -8.57
N PHE A 89 12.78 -18.00 -7.52
CA PHE A 89 13.23 -19.39 -7.38
C PHE A 89 12.17 -20.44 -7.70
N CYS A 90 10.88 -20.08 -7.79
CA CYS A 90 9.84 -21.07 -8.10
C CYS A 90 9.71 -21.40 -9.60
N ASN A 91 10.16 -20.51 -10.50
CA ASN A 91 9.91 -20.65 -11.95
C ASN A 91 11.17 -20.59 -12.83
N ARG A 92 12.38 -20.48 -12.27
CA ARG A 92 13.59 -20.63 -13.09
C ARG A 92 13.83 -22.11 -13.35
N ARG A 93 13.31 -22.61 -14.48
CA ARG A 93 14.05 -23.63 -15.24
C ARG A 93 15.40 -23.00 -15.52
N LEU A 94 16.45 -23.52 -14.88
CA LEU A 94 17.80 -23.27 -15.34
C LEU A 94 17.81 -23.72 -16.80
N LEU A 95 17.90 -22.77 -17.73
CA LEU A 95 18.27 -23.08 -19.09
C LEU A 95 19.74 -23.49 -19.01
N VAL A 96 19.94 -24.81 -18.87
CA VAL A 96 21.20 -25.50 -19.15
C VAL A 96 21.27 -25.70 -20.66
#